data_AF-A0AAD5YQR5-F1
#
_entry.id   AF-A0AAD5YQR5-F1
#
_cell.length_a   1.000
_cell.length_b   1.000
_cell.length_c   1.000
_cell.angle_alpha   90.00
_cell.angle_beta   90.00
_cell.angle_gamma   90.00
#
_symmetry.space_group_name_H-M   'P 1'
#
loop_
_entity.id
_entity.type
_entity.pdbx_description
1 polymer ?
#
loop_
_entity_poly.entity_id
_entity_poly.type
_entity_poly.pdbx_seq_one_letter_code
_entity_poly.pdbx_strand_id
1 'polypeptide(L)'
;MTSLAGAPDIFTENPYESHPSLTPLEAEVLWEYAKLAQNVKLMTQKTRMLQEEPDKKMLARLRVLEKKMGLVLTLFKASVWGVINEQAVPEASGSFEYDNSDNTIRR
;
A
#
# COMPACT_ATOMS: atom_id res chain seq x y z
N MET A 1 37.35 13.54 21.74
CA MET A 1 36.37 14.19 20.84
C MET A 1 37.15 14.77 19.67
N THR A 2 37.43 13.95 18.66
CA THR A 2 38.15 14.36 17.44
C THR A 2 37.12 14.97 16.50
N SER A 3 37.22 16.28 16.24
CA SER A 3 36.39 16.95 15.25
C SER A 3 36.72 16.36 13.88
N LEU A 4 35.73 15.76 13.22
CA LEU A 4 35.76 15.47 11.79
C LEU A 4 35.81 16.81 11.07
N ALA A 5 37.02 17.33 10.87
CA ALA A 5 37.29 18.43 9.98
C ALA A 5 36.63 18.10 8.63
N GLY A 6 35.84 19.04 8.13
CA GLY A 6 34.98 18.84 6.96
C GLY A 6 35.79 18.26 5.80
N ALA A 7 35.43 17.04 5.40
CA ALA A 7 35.85 16.55 4.09
C ALA A 7 35.33 17.55 3.06
N PRO A 8 36.17 18.04 2.13
CA PRO A 8 35.71 18.88 1.05
C PRO A 8 34.57 18.16 0.34
N ASP A 9 33.48 18.88 0.08
CA ASP A 9 32.40 18.31 -0.71
C ASP A 9 33.00 17.92 -2.06
N ILE A 10 32.76 16.68 -2.50
CA ILE A 10 33.34 16.16 -3.74
C ILE A 10 32.86 16.95 -4.96
N PHE A 11 31.86 17.82 -4.78
CA PHE A 11 31.38 18.75 -5.79
C PHE A 11 32.14 20.09 -5.84
N THR A 12 32.91 20.46 -4.80
CA THR A 12 33.54 21.78 -4.68
C THR A 12 35.04 21.78 -4.93
N GLU A 13 35.75 20.70 -4.59
CA GLU A 13 37.19 20.62 -4.74
C GLU A 13 37.58 19.23 -5.24
N ASN A 14 38.59 19.16 -6.12
CA ASN A 14 39.08 17.89 -6.64
C ASN A 14 40.14 17.30 -5.69
N PRO A 15 39.83 16.23 -4.93
CA PRO A 15 40.78 15.63 -4.00
C PRO A 15 41.93 14.87 -4.70
N TYR A 16 41.85 14.65 -6.01
CA TYR A 16 42.81 13.87 -6.79
C TYR A 16 43.85 14.74 -7.51
N GLU A 17 43.67 16.06 -7.56
CA GLU A 17 44.47 16.98 -8.37
C GLU A 17 45.94 17.10 -7.89
N SER A 18 46.19 16.90 -6.59
CA SER A 18 47.53 16.97 -5.99
C SER A 18 48.23 15.61 -5.87
N HIS A 19 47.71 14.56 -6.51
CA HIS A 19 48.24 13.21 -6.33
C HIS A 19 49.50 12.97 -7.21
N PRO A 20 50.67 12.65 -6.63
CA PRO A 20 51.94 12.59 -7.36
C PRO A 20 52.06 11.41 -8.34
N SER A 21 51.16 10.44 -8.27
CA SER A 21 51.14 9.26 -9.15
C SER A 21 50.04 9.31 -10.22
N LEU A 22 49.26 10.40 -10.29
CA LEU A 22 48.19 10.55 -11.27
C LEU A 22 48.60 11.60 -12.29
N THR A 23 48.32 11.34 -13.56
CA THR A 23 48.35 12.40 -14.55
C THR A 23 47.17 13.36 -14.32
N PRO A 24 47.27 14.63 -14.75
CA PRO A 24 46.19 15.61 -14.57
C PRO A 24 44.84 15.13 -15.13
N LEU A 25 44.86 14.44 -16.27
CA LEU A 25 43.66 13.88 -16.90
C LEU A 25 43.06 12.74 -16.07
N GLU A 26 43.88 11.85 -15.52
CA GLU A 26 43.40 10.74 -14.67
C GLU A 26 42.75 11.27 -13.38
N ALA A 27 43.32 12.31 -12.78
CA ALA A 27 42.76 12.97 -11.60
C ALA A 27 41.39 13.62 -11.89
N GLU A 28 41.24 14.28 -13.04
CA GLU A 28 39.98 14.88 -13.47
C GLU A 28 38.91 13.80 -13.75
N VAL A 29 39.28 12.74 -14.47
CA VAL A 29 38.36 11.64 -14.79
C VAL A 29 37.90 10.91 -13.53
N LEU A 30 38.80 10.64 -12.58
CA LEU A 30 38.44 10.05 -11.29
C LEU A 30 37.48 10.93 -10.49
N TRP A 31 37.69 12.25 -10.54
CA TRP A 31 36.80 13.21 -9.89
C TRP A 31 35.40 13.21 -10.50
N GLU A 32 35.29 13.19 -11.84
CA GLU A 32 34.01 13.07 -12.53
C GLU A 32 33.28 11.76 -12.21
N TYR A 33 34.01 10.63 -12.18
CA TYR A 33 33.43 9.35 -11.76
C TYR A 33 32.96 9.37 -10.32
N ALA A 34 33.69 10.02 -9.42
CA ALA A 34 33.28 10.13 -8.02
C ALA A 34 32.03 11.00 -7.85
N LYS A 35 31.92 12.12 -8.60
CA LYS A 35 30.70 12.93 -8.69
C LYS A 35 29.52 12.12 -9.24
N LEU A 36 29.74 11.35 -10.31
CA LEU A 36 28.71 10.47 -10.89
C LEU A 36 28.25 9.42 -9.89
N ALA A 37 29.17 8.73 -9.22
CA ALA A 37 28.84 7.71 -8.23
C ALA A 37 28.00 8.28 -7.08
N GLN A 38 28.33 9.48 -6.63
CA GLN A 38 27.55 10.19 -5.60
C GLN A 38 26.15 10.59 -6.11
N ASN A 39 26.05 11.05 -7.36
CA ASN A 39 24.76 11.35 -8.00
C ASN A 39 23.89 10.10 -8.15
N VAL A 40 24.47 8.97 -8.56
CA VAL A 40 23.76 7.68 -8.65
C VAL A 40 23.27 7.24 -7.27
N LYS A 41 24.11 7.35 -6.24
CA LYS A 41 23.72 7.03 -4.85
C LYS A 41 22.56 7.90 -4.38
N LEU A 42 22.62 9.20 -4.65
CA LEU A 42 21.54 10.14 -4.32
C LEU A 42 20.24 9.77 -5.07
N MET A 43 20.34 9.48 -6.37
CA MET A 43 19.21 9.04 -7.19
C MET A 43 18.58 7.77 -6.61
N THR A 44 19.37 6.74 -6.31
CA THR A 44 18.85 5.49 -5.71
C THR A 44 18.17 5.75 -4.36
N GLN A 45 18.76 6.60 -3.51
CA GLN A 45 18.16 6.94 -2.22
C GLN A 45 16.83 7.68 -2.40
N LYS A 46 16.78 8.65 -3.31
CA LYS A 46 15.55 9.41 -3.62
C LYS A 46 14.48 8.51 -4.21
N THR A 47 14.83 7.63 -5.15
CA THR A 47 13.92 6.63 -5.71
C THR A 47 13.35 5.72 -4.63
N ARG A 48 14.19 5.23 -3.70
CA ARG A 48 13.70 4.39 -2.59
C ARG A 48 12.72 5.14 -1.68
N MET A 49 13.02 6.38 -1.32
CA MET A 49 12.09 7.22 -0.55
C MET A 49 10.77 7.42 -1.30
N LEU A 50 10.85 7.67 -2.60
CA LEU A 50 9.68 7.84 -3.47
C LEU A 50 8.93 6.54 -3.71
N GLN A 51 9.50 5.35 -3.47
CA GLN A 51 8.74 4.10 -3.48
C GLN A 51 8.03 3.88 -2.15
N GLU A 52 8.68 4.16 -1.03
CA GLU A 52 8.12 3.93 0.31
C GLU A 52 7.01 4.92 0.71
N GLU A 53 7.09 6.18 0.28
CA GLU A 53 6.14 7.24 0.64
C GLU A 53 4.75 7.14 -0.03
N PRO A 54 4.62 7.00 -1.37
CA PRO A 54 3.33 6.93 -2.03
C PRO A 54 2.55 5.67 -1.65
N ASP A 55 3.23 4.55 -1.38
CA ASP A 55 2.58 3.31 -0.96
C ASP A 55 1.82 3.51 0.36
N LYS A 56 2.45 4.13 1.35
CA LYS A 56 1.82 4.39 2.66
C LYS A 56 0.61 5.32 2.53
N LYS A 57 0.75 6.40 1.75
CA LYS A 57 -0.31 7.38 1.55
C LYS A 57 -1.48 6.82 0.75
N MET A 58 -1.21 6.00 -0.27
CA MET A 58 -2.24 5.35 -1.07
C MET A 58 -2.98 4.28 -0.27
N LEU A 59 -2.28 3.42 0.47
CA LEU A 59 -2.89 2.41 1.34
C LEU A 59 -3.78 3.05 2.42
N ALA A 60 -3.35 4.16 3.02
CA ALA A 60 -4.16 4.88 3.99
C ALA A 60 -5.49 5.38 3.38
N ARG A 61 -5.44 5.91 2.15
CA ARG A 61 -6.64 6.36 1.42
C ARG A 61 -7.55 5.20 1.05
N LEU A 62 -7.00 4.07 0.58
CA LEU A 62 -7.76 2.87 0.26
C LEU A 62 -8.46 2.30 1.50
N ARG A 63 -7.79 2.26 2.65
CA ARG A 63 -8.40 1.78 3.91
C ARG A 63 -9.55 2.66 4.39
N VAL A 64 -9.46 3.98 4.18
CA VAL A 64 -10.60 4.89 4.46
C VAL A 64 -11.76 4.61 3.51
N LEU A 65 -11.47 4.39 2.22
CA LEU A 65 -12.48 4.07 1.23
C LEU A 65 -13.17 2.74 1.52
N GLU A 66 -12.40 1.70 1.85
CA GLU A 66 -12.88 0.38 2.25
C GLU A 66 -13.86 0.47 3.43
N LYS A 67 -13.52 1.22 4.48
CA LYS A 67 -14.42 1.41 5.63
C LYS A 67 -15.74 2.07 5.25
N LYS A 68 -15.68 3.11 4.40
CA LYS A 68 -16.88 3.84 3.97
C LYS A 68 -17.77 2.97 3.08
N MET A 69 -17.18 2.31 2.08
CA MET A 69 -17.93 1.44 1.17
C MET A 69 -18.42 0.18 1.87
N GLY A 70 -17.65 -0.39 2.79
CA GLY A 70 -18.06 -1.51 3.63
C GLY A 70 -19.25 -1.17 4.51
N LEU A 71 -19.27 0.02 5.12
CA LEU A 71 -20.44 0.51 5.88
C LEU A 71 -21.67 0.65 4.97
N VAL A 72 -21.52 1.29 3.81
CA VAL A 72 -22.61 1.43 2.83
C VAL A 72 -23.14 0.08 2.39
N LEU A 73 -22.26 -0.88 2.07
CA LEU A 73 -22.64 -2.22 1.66
C LEU A 73 -23.39 -2.96 2.78
N THR A 74 -22.91 -2.87 4.03
CA THR A 74 -23.59 -3.49 5.17
C THR A 74 -24.97 -2.90 5.40
N LEU A 75 -25.10 -1.57 5.37
CA LEU A 75 -26.39 -0.89 5.52
C LEU A 75 -27.35 -1.26 4.39
N PHE A 76 -26.86 -1.30 3.15
CA PHE A 76 -27.64 -1.71 1.98
C PHE A 76 -28.09 -3.17 2.10
N LYS A 77 -27.21 -4.08 2.52
CA LYS A 77 -27.58 -5.48 2.75
C LYS A 77 -28.64 -5.61 3.84
N ALA A 78 -28.50 -4.87 4.94
CA ALA A 78 -29.48 -4.86 6.02
C ALA A 78 -30.84 -4.30 5.55
N SER A 79 -30.84 -3.23 4.75
CA SER A 79 -32.08 -2.65 4.21
C SER A 79 -32.79 -3.62 3.26
N VAL A 80 -32.05 -4.29 2.39
CA VAL A 80 -32.60 -5.30 1.48
C VAL A 80 -33.18 -6.49 2.27
N TRP A 81 -32.44 -6.99 3.27
CA TRP A 81 -32.93 -8.05 4.13
C TRP A 81 -34.18 -7.66 4.91
N GLY A 82 -34.25 -6.43 5.42
CA GLY A 82 -35.44 -5.90 6.09
C GLY A 82 -36.68 -5.95 5.19
N VAL A 83 -36.57 -5.41 3.97
CA VAL A 83 -37.69 -5.40 3.01
C VAL A 83 -38.11 -6.82 2.58
N ILE A 84 -37.15 -7.71 2.30
CA ILE A 84 -37.45 -9.09 1.93
C ILE A 84 -38.15 -9.82 3.08
N ASN A 85 -37.70 -9.63 4.32
CA ASN A 85 -38.31 -10.24 5.49
C ASN A 85 -39.74 -9.72 5.74
N GLU A 86 -39.97 -8.43 5.54
CA GLU A 86 -41.31 -7.82 5.64
C GLU A 86 -42.28 -8.33 4.56
N GLN A 87 -41.79 -8.62 3.34
CA GLN A 87 -42.59 -9.21 2.26
C GLN A 87 -42.77 -10.73 2.38
N ALA A 88 -41.90 -11.41 3.14
CA ALA A 88 -41.97 -12.85 3.40
C ALA A 88 -42.94 -13.22 4.53
N VAL A 89 -43.82 -12.31 4.95
CA VAL A 89 -45.10 -12.67 5.56
C VAL A 89 -46.13 -12.78 4.43
N PRO A 90 -46.21 -13.90 3.69
CA PRO A 90 -47.46 -14.21 3.04
C PRO A 90 -48.48 -14.39 4.17
N GLU A 91 -49.59 -13.69 4.05
CA GLU A 91 -50.88 -14.01 4.63
C GLU A 91 -51.07 -15.53 4.64
N ALA A 92 -50.66 -16.21 5.72
CA ALA A 92 -50.97 -17.62 5.95
C ALA A 92 -52.40 -17.70 6.52
N SER A 93 -53.34 -17.04 5.85
CA SER A 93 -54.77 -17.36 5.91
C SER A 93 -54.99 -18.59 5.02
N GLY A 94 -54.53 -19.73 5.49
CA GLY A 94 -54.68 -21.01 4.84
C GLY A 94 -54.64 -22.08 5.92
N SER A 95 -55.82 -22.46 6.39
CA SER A 95 -56.06 -23.55 7.32
C SER A 95 -55.24 -24.80 6.95
N PHE A 96 -54.20 -25.10 7.72
CA PHE A 96 -53.58 -26.43 7.71
C PHE A 96 -54.45 -27.37 8.53
N GLU A 97 -55.43 -27.94 7.84
CA GLU A 97 -56.21 -29.08 8.31
C GLU A 97 -55.26 -30.28 8.39
N TYR A 98 -54.88 -30.67 9.62
CA TYR A 98 -54.17 -31.92 9.87
C TYR A 98 -55.15 -33.08 9.62
N ASP A 99 -55.09 -33.66 8.42
CA ASP A 99 -55.75 -34.94 8.14
C ASP A 99 -55.09 -36.04 8.98
N ASN A 100 -55.81 -36.47 10.01
CA ASN A 100 -55.39 -37.43 11.03
C ASN A 100 -55.81 -38.86 10.65
N SER A 101 -55.94 -39.18 9.36
CA SER A 101 -56.28 -40.54 8.90
C SER A 101 -55.04 -41.44 8.88
N ASP A 102 -54.58 -41.80 10.07
CA ASP A 102 -53.73 -42.96 10.32
C ASP A 102 -54.45 -44.23 9.83
N ASN A 103 -53.93 -44.86 8.79
CA ASN A 103 -54.33 -46.21 8.38
C ASN A 103 -53.14 -46.97 7.76
N THR A 104 -52.00 -46.96 8.46
CA THR A 104 -50.90 -47.88 8.10
C THR A 104 -51.34 -49.32 8.42
N ILE A 105 -51.90 -49.98 7.42
CA ILE A 105 -52.40 -51.36 7.49
C ILE A 105 -51.28 -52.32 7.90
N ARG A 106 -51.49 -53.01 9.04
CA ARG A 106 -50.82 -54.26 9.36
C ARG A 106 -51.48 -55.40 8.58
N ARG A 107 -50.78 -55.97 7.59
CA ARG A 107 -50.82 -57.42 7.32
C ARG A 107 -49.65 -57.88 6.49
#